data_AF-A0A933SD99-F1
#
_entry.id   AF-A0A933SD99-F1
#
_cell.length_a   1.000
_cell.length_b   1.000
_cell.length_c   1.000
_cell.angle_alpha   90.00
_cell.angle_beta   90.00
_cell.angle_gamma   90.00
#
_symmetry.space_group_name_H-M   'P 1'
#
loop_
_entity.id
_entity.type
_entity.pdbx_description
1 polymer ?
#
loop_
_entity_poly.entity_id
_entity_poly.type
_entity_poly.pdbx_seq_one_letter_code
_entity_poly.pdbx_strand_id
1 'polypeptide(L)'
;MEPSPVMHESEKPQGGPVTPLELVTGSSVSARLEPGLAIAREWAGDGLEALVLSGSHASGEAAWAEIEGRTISLSDIDLYAVMRDTASAAAATARARAGRPGLAARLLASGLAAPLEVGFLTRVDLSRQGARPGTLELSRSGRVVWGDPTVSQVFPRWNVGDVPFEEVRLLLENRAFELLDAFAGVREEGLTQLRARHAVLKSAADLASVLCLARGEWPEGSAARVAWASEHVLPQLDGVLPGEWGDAIERLPLLWREALAWRSGAVRTLDPKAARAEWLAAVRCWCAVWWLTGDEPRRGVWERVLAVAARAPLRRRARQAVGHAPRSGRPEPALTRLKSWLAGTPQHRVNGSASALLLAAASSASPSRPALPVGALRVLRALGVTAARDWDAARADVLRAWDERVLDGQRTAGDA
;
A
#
# COMPACT_ATOMS: atom_id res chain seq x y z
N MET A 1 18.58 -56.11 29.38
CA MET A 1 18.05 -54.77 29.69
C MET A 1 17.84 -54.07 28.37
N GLU A 2 16.62 -54.15 27.84
CA GLU A 2 16.21 -53.40 26.65
C GLU A 2 15.88 -51.96 27.05
N PRO A 3 16.25 -50.94 26.26
CA PRO A 3 15.92 -49.57 26.56
C PRO A 3 14.46 -49.28 26.17
N SER A 4 13.67 -48.85 27.16
CA SER A 4 12.30 -48.37 26.93
C SER A 4 12.29 -47.15 26.00
N PRO A 5 11.35 -47.08 25.04
CA PRO A 5 11.18 -45.90 24.21
C PRO A 5 10.56 -44.78 25.06
N VAL A 6 11.30 -43.67 25.20
CA VAL A 6 10.79 -42.42 25.76
C VAL A 6 9.79 -41.85 24.77
N MET A 7 8.50 -42.07 25.03
CA MET A 7 7.43 -41.34 24.37
C MET A 7 7.45 -39.90 24.89
N HIS A 8 8.03 -39.00 24.11
CA HIS A 8 7.80 -37.57 24.30
C HIS A 8 6.36 -37.28 23.87
N GLU A 9 5.46 -37.22 24.85
CA GLU A 9 4.20 -36.49 24.70
C GLU A 9 4.54 -35.05 24.32
N SER A 10 4.41 -34.72 23.04
CA SER A 10 4.38 -33.32 22.61
C SER A 10 3.09 -32.71 23.15
N GLU A 11 3.20 -32.00 24.28
CA GLU A 11 2.17 -31.09 24.75
C GLU A 11 1.70 -30.24 23.59
N LYS A 12 0.40 -30.33 23.26
CA LYS A 12 -0.22 -29.44 22.30
C LYS A 12 -0.06 -28.01 22.83
N PRO A 13 0.55 -27.08 22.09
CA PRO A 13 0.62 -25.69 22.53
C PRO A 13 -0.81 -25.13 22.59
N GLN A 14 -1.33 -24.97 23.80
CA GLN A 14 -2.55 -24.20 24.06
C GLN A 14 -2.18 -22.72 23.92
N GLY A 15 -2.17 -22.21 22.69
CA GLY A 15 -1.95 -20.80 22.41
C GLY A 15 -3.14 -19.96 22.87
N GLY A 16 -2.96 -19.19 23.93
CA GLY A 16 -3.90 -18.16 24.37
C GLY A 16 -3.55 -16.78 23.82
N PRO A 17 -4.43 -15.77 23.99
CA PRO A 17 -4.04 -14.37 23.79
C PRO A 17 -2.87 -14.02 24.71
N VAL A 18 -1.80 -13.46 24.14
CA VAL A 18 -0.55 -13.18 24.87
C VAL A 18 -0.61 -11.84 25.61
N THR A 19 -1.31 -10.87 25.04
CA THR A 19 -1.42 -9.51 25.54
C THR A 19 -2.84 -9.00 25.30
N PRO A 20 -3.52 -8.38 26.29
CA PRO A 20 -4.78 -7.69 26.07
C PRO A 20 -4.65 -6.70 24.91
N LEU A 21 -5.55 -6.80 23.92
CA LEU A 21 -5.39 -6.07 22.66
C LEU A 21 -5.33 -4.54 22.87
N GLU A 22 -5.97 -4.03 23.92
CA GLU A 22 -5.93 -2.62 24.34
C GLU A 22 -4.51 -2.12 24.64
N LEU A 23 -3.69 -2.94 25.29
CA LEU A 23 -2.29 -2.63 25.58
C LEU A 23 -1.44 -2.69 24.30
N VAL A 24 -1.89 -3.43 23.28
CA VAL A 24 -1.15 -3.67 22.05
C VAL A 24 -1.29 -2.50 21.08
N THR A 25 -2.51 -2.00 20.86
CA THR A 25 -2.74 -0.90 19.90
C THR A 25 -2.75 0.49 20.56
N GLY A 26 -2.73 0.56 21.90
CA GLY A 26 -2.86 1.81 22.64
C GLY A 26 -4.27 2.42 22.57
N SER A 27 -5.23 1.72 21.96
CA SER A 27 -6.61 2.16 21.80
C SER A 27 -7.57 1.24 22.55
N SER A 28 -8.51 1.81 23.30
CA SER A 28 -9.66 1.06 23.88
C SER A 28 -10.53 0.39 22.81
N VAL A 29 -10.32 0.73 21.53
CA VAL A 29 -11.05 0.19 20.39
C VAL A 29 -10.50 -1.17 19.92
N SER A 30 -9.38 -1.62 20.49
CA SER A 30 -8.70 -2.85 20.09
C SER A 30 -9.58 -4.09 20.08
N ALA A 31 -10.47 -4.27 21.07
CA ALA A 31 -11.40 -5.40 21.11
C ALA A 31 -12.24 -5.55 19.83
N ARG A 32 -12.41 -4.48 19.05
CA ARG A 32 -13.14 -4.47 17.79
C ARG A 32 -12.40 -5.13 16.63
N LEU A 33 -11.10 -5.44 16.77
CA LEU A 33 -10.35 -6.19 15.78
C LEU A 33 -10.57 -7.71 15.87
N GLU A 34 -11.13 -8.18 16.98
CA GLU A 34 -11.28 -9.62 17.26
C GLU A 34 -11.98 -10.39 16.14
N PRO A 35 -13.03 -9.89 15.46
CA PRO A 35 -13.64 -10.59 14.33
C PRO A 35 -12.66 -10.83 13.17
N GLY A 36 -11.81 -9.86 12.85
CA GLY A 36 -10.76 -10.01 11.82
C GLY A 36 -9.66 -10.99 12.26
N LEU A 37 -9.25 -10.92 13.53
CA LEU A 37 -8.27 -11.86 14.10
C LEU A 37 -8.81 -13.29 14.13
N ALA A 38 -10.09 -13.48 14.46
CA ALA A 38 -10.74 -14.79 14.47
C ALA A 38 -10.76 -15.42 13.08
N ILE A 39 -11.10 -14.65 12.04
CA ILE A 39 -11.05 -15.11 10.64
C ILE A 39 -9.62 -15.51 10.25
N ALA A 40 -8.62 -14.70 10.62
CA ALA A 40 -7.23 -15.03 10.31
C ALA A 40 -6.76 -16.32 11.00
N ARG A 41 -7.17 -16.56 12.26
CA ARG A 41 -6.90 -17.82 12.97
C ARG A 41 -7.62 -19.02 12.34
N GLU A 42 -8.87 -18.85 11.93
CA GLU A 42 -9.62 -19.88 11.22
C GLU A 42 -8.92 -20.28 9.92
N TRP A 43 -8.48 -19.31 9.12
CA TRP A 43 -7.71 -19.58 7.91
C TRP A 43 -6.38 -20.28 8.22
N ALA A 44 -5.68 -19.86 9.26
CA ALA A 44 -4.41 -20.46 9.64
C ALA A 44 -4.58 -21.92 10.11
N GLY A 45 -5.63 -22.24 10.86
CA GLY A 45 -5.91 -23.58 11.39
C GLY A 45 -4.86 -24.07 12.39
N ASP A 46 -4.78 -25.40 12.58
CA ASP A 46 -3.93 -26.04 13.60
C ASP A 46 -2.41 -25.86 13.42
N GLY A 47 -2.00 -25.34 12.25
CA GLY A 47 -0.60 -25.05 11.95
C GLY A 47 -0.13 -23.68 12.45
N LEU A 48 -1.01 -22.85 13.02
CA LEU A 48 -0.67 -21.52 13.52
C LEU A 48 0.19 -21.61 14.79
N GLU A 49 1.37 -20.99 14.76
CA GLU A 49 2.23 -20.81 15.95
C GLU A 49 2.00 -19.47 16.63
N ALA A 50 1.86 -18.41 15.83
CA ALA A 50 1.62 -17.07 16.32
C ALA A 50 0.92 -16.20 15.28
N LEU A 51 0.14 -15.22 15.73
CA LEU A 51 -0.44 -14.19 14.90
C LEU A 51 0.17 -12.84 15.26
N VAL A 52 0.73 -12.15 14.27
CA VAL A 52 1.40 -10.86 14.44
C VAL A 52 0.57 -9.77 13.76
N LEU A 53 0.20 -8.74 14.52
CA LEU A 53 -0.41 -7.51 14.05
C LEU A 53 0.68 -6.52 13.60
N SER A 54 0.48 -5.89 12.46
CA SER A 54 1.37 -4.88 11.88
C SER A 54 0.57 -3.66 11.39
N GLY A 55 1.25 -2.76 10.68
CA GLY A 55 0.66 -1.58 10.06
C GLY A 55 0.04 -0.62 11.06
N SER A 56 -0.97 0.11 10.58
CA SER A 56 -1.54 1.26 11.31
C SER A 56 -2.22 0.87 12.64
N HIS A 57 -2.78 -0.34 12.75
CA HIS A 57 -3.33 -0.82 14.01
C HIS A 57 -2.24 -1.12 15.05
N ALA A 58 -1.11 -1.67 14.62
CA ALA A 58 0.00 -1.97 15.53
C ALA A 58 0.75 -0.69 15.96
N SER A 59 0.80 0.34 15.10
CA SER A 59 1.41 1.64 15.42
C SER A 59 0.48 2.60 16.17
N GLY A 60 -0.79 2.25 16.36
CA GLY A 60 -1.77 3.15 16.99
C GLY A 60 -2.22 4.31 16.09
N GLU A 61 -2.02 4.20 14.78
CA GLU A 61 -2.33 5.25 13.79
C GLU A 61 -3.52 4.89 12.89
N ALA A 62 -4.29 3.86 13.28
CA ALA A 62 -5.46 3.42 12.55
C ALA A 62 -6.57 4.49 12.58
N ALA A 63 -7.22 4.70 11.44
CA ALA A 63 -8.32 5.64 11.33
C ALA A 63 -9.65 4.98 11.75
N TRP A 64 -10.37 5.63 12.66
CA TRP A 64 -11.68 5.20 13.16
C TRP A 64 -12.70 6.30 12.93
N ALA A 65 -13.89 5.93 12.47
CA ALA A 65 -15.01 6.84 12.21
C ALA A 65 -16.22 6.44 13.07
N GLU A 66 -16.98 7.42 13.57
CA GLU A 66 -18.32 7.16 14.10
C GLU A 66 -19.36 7.33 13.00
N ILE A 67 -20.07 6.26 12.65
CA ILE A 67 -21.12 6.25 11.64
C ILE A 67 -22.37 5.63 12.27
N GLU A 68 -23.45 6.41 12.35
CA GLU A 68 -24.73 5.94 12.93
C GLU A 68 -24.58 5.34 14.34
N GLY A 69 -23.73 5.95 15.17
CA GLY A 69 -23.44 5.48 16.54
C GLY A 69 -22.57 4.22 16.62
N ARG A 70 -22.02 3.77 15.49
CA ARG A 70 -21.06 2.66 15.41
C ARG A 70 -19.68 3.19 15.07
N THR A 71 -18.69 2.77 15.84
CA THR A 71 -17.30 2.99 15.45
C THR A 71 -16.89 1.98 14.38
N ILE A 72 -16.36 2.49 13.27
CA ILE A 72 -15.93 1.73 12.11
C ILE A 72 -14.46 2.02 11.84
N SER A 73 -13.64 0.97 11.69
CA SER A 73 -12.27 1.15 11.20
C SER A 73 -12.27 1.37 9.71
N LEU A 74 -11.54 2.39 9.28
CA LEU A 74 -11.23 2.63 7.87
C LEU A 74 -9.86 2.06 7.48
N SER A 75 -9.04 1.66 8.46
CA SER A 75 -7.69 1.14 8.24
C SER A 75 -7.68 -0.35 7.95
N ASP A 76 -6.80 -0.75 7.04
CA ASP A 76 -6.53 -2.15 6.70
C ASP A 76 -5.99 -2.89 7.95
N ILE A 77 -6.33 -4.18 8.08
CA ILE A 77 -5.78 -5.04 9.13
C ILE A 77 -4.66 -5.88 8.53
N ASP A 78 -3.43 -5.51 8.86
CA ASP A 78 -2.22 -6.19 8.39
C ASP A 78 -1.77 -7.27 9.38
N LEU A 79 -1.83 -8.55 8.98
CA LEU A 79 -1.45 -9.69 9.81
C LEU A 79 -0.37 -10.55 9.16
N TYR A 80 0.52 -11.06 9.99
CA TYR A 80 1.41 -12.17 9.64
C TYR A 80 1.06 -13.38 10.52
N ALA A 81 0.49 -14.42 9.90
CA ALA A 81 0.26 -15.70 10.52
C ALA A 81 1.52 -16.56 10.39
N VAL A 82 2.20 -16.78 11.52
CA VAL A 82 3.42 -17.60 11.56
C VAL A 82 3.03 -19.06 11.69
N MET A 83 3.37 -19.82 10.67
CA MET A 83 2.97 -21.20 10.46
C MET A 83 4.11 -22.14 10.83
N ARG A 84 3.75 -23.31 11.36
CA ARG A 84 4.70 -24.36 11.76
C ARG A 84 5.63 -24.79 10.63
N ASP A 85 5.06 -24.93 9.44
CA ASP A 85 5.76 -25.40 8.26
C ASP A 85 5.14 -24.85 6.97
N THR A 86 5.83 -25.07 5.86
CA THR A 86 5.44 -24.58 4.53
C THR A 86 4.15 -25.23 4.03
N ALA A 87 3.87 -26.49 4.39
CA ALA A 87 2.65 -27.19 4.03
C ALA A 87 1.43 -26.54 4.71
N SER A 88 1.56 -26.21 6.00
CA SER A 88 0.56 -25.48 6.78
C SER A 88 0.29 -24.09 6.21
N ALA A 89 1.34 -23.37 5.81
CA ALA A 89 1.20 -22.06 5.15
C ALA A 89 0.47 -22.14 3.80
N ALA A 90 0.78 -23.15 2.98
CA ALA A 90 0.08 -23.38 1.72
C ALA A 90 -1.41 -23.73 1.92
N ALA A 91 -1.70 -24.61 2.88
CA ALA A 91 -3.07 -24.97 3.23
C ALA A 91 -3.87 -23.77 3.76
N ALA A 92 -3.24 -22.93 4.59
CA ALA A 92 -3.86 -21.71 5.10
C ALA A 92 -4.12 -20.69 3.99
N THR A 93 -3.20 -20.54 3.05
CA THR A 93 -3.39 -19.71 1.85
C THR A 93 -4.58 -20.19 1.01
N ALA A 94 -4.72 -21.51 0.84
CA ALA A 94 -5.86 -22.08 0.11
C ALA A 94 -7.19 -21.84 0.84
N ARG A 95 -7.23 -22.00 2.18
CA ARG A 95 -8.41 -21.68 3.00
C ARG A 95 -8.77 -20.21 2.94
N ALA A 96 -7.78 -19.32 3.05
CA ALA A 96 -8.00 -17.88 2.94
C ALA A 96 -8.60 -17.51 1.57
N ARG A 97 -8.07 -18.07 0.47
CA ARG A 97 -8.63 -17.89 -0.87
C ARG A 97 -10.08 -18.38 -0.97
N ALA A 98 -10.39 -19.56 -0.44
CA ALA A 98 -11.74 -20.10 -0.41
C ALA A 98 -12.70 -19.29 0.49
N GLY A 99 -12.17 -18.66 1.53
CA GLY A 99 -12.92 -17.84 2.48
C GLY A 99 -13.09 -16.37 2.11
N ARG A 100 -12.59 -15.93 0.94
CA ARG A 100 -12.72 -14.53 0.47
C ARG A 100 -14.14 -14.10 0.07
N PRO A 101 -14.96 -14.93 -0.60
CA PRO A 101 -16.32 -14.55 -0.95
C PRO A 101 -17.10 -14.04 0.27
N GLY A 102 -17.74 -12.88 0.14
CA GLY A 102 -18.48 -12.23 1.23
C GLY A 102 -17.64 -11.75 2.43
N LEU A 103 -16.31 -11.79 2.39
CA LEU A 103 -15.45 -11.34 3.49
C LEU A 103 -15.65 -9.86 3.82
N ALA A 104 -15.69 -8.99 2.81
CA ALA A 104 -15.86 -7.54 3.03
C ALA A 104 -17.17 -7.23 3.77
N ALA A 105 -18.27 -7.91 3.42
CA ALA A 105 -19.55 -7.76 4.09
C ALA A 105 -19.50 -8.22 5.57
N ARG A 106 -18.84 -9.36 5.85
CA ARG A 106 -18.67 -9.87 7.23
C ARG A 106 -17.80 -8.96 8.10
N LEU A 107 -16.70 -8.44 7.54
CA LEU A 107 -15.84 -7.46 8.21
C LEU A 107 -16.62 -6.17 8.49
N LEU A 108 -17.35 -5.66 7.50
CA LEU A 108 -18.16 -4.45 7.67
C LEU A 108 -19.26 -4.63 8.72
N ALA A 109 -19.94 -5.78 8.73
CA ALA A 109 -20.92 -6.13 9.76
C ALA A 109 -20.30 -6.08 11.17
N SER A 110 -19.00 -6.33 11.28
CA SER A 110 -18.20 -6.26 12.50
C SER A 110 -17.57 -4.89 12.79
N GLY A 111 -17.84 -3.86 11.96
CA GLY A 111 -17.26 -2.52 12.11
C GLY A 111 -15.88 -2.35 11.47
N LEU A 112 -15.50 -3.21 10.53
CA LEU A 112 -14.21 -3.17 9.82
C LEU A 112 -14.47 -2.92 8.33
N ALA A 113 -14.31 -1.67 7.88
CA ALA A 113 -14.65 -1.29 6.50
C ALA A 113 -13.51 -1.48 5.49
N ALA A 114 -12.34 -1.87 5.96
CA ALA A 114 -11.15 -2.08 5.16
C ALA A 114 -10.77 -3.56 5.04
N PRO A 115 -9.92 -3.92 4.05
CA PRO A 115 -9.45 -5.29 3.87
C PRO A 115 -8.75 -5.89 5.09
N LEU A 116 -8.84 -7.22 5.19
CA LEU A 116 -8.04 -8.05 6.07
C LEU A 116 -6.91 -8.68 5.23
N GLU A 117 -5.68 -8.24 5.43
CA GLU A 117 -4.51 -8.75 4.74
C GLU A 117 -3.76 -9.73 5.65
N VAL A 118 -3.62 -10.98 5.23
CA VAL A 118 -2.94 -12.03 6.02
C VAL A 118 -1.85 -12.69 5.19
N GLY A 119 -0.60 -12.50 5.62
CA GLY A 119 0.55 -13.25 5.13
C GLY A 119 0.75 -14.54 5.93
N PHE A 120 0.69 -15.70 5.29
CA PHE A 120 0.99 -17.00 5.90
C PHE A 120 2.47 -17.36 5.65
N LEU A 121 3.30 -17.28 6.69
CA LEU A 121 4.76 -17.41 6.58
C LEU A 121 5.29 -18.37 7.63
N THR A 122 6.36 -19.11 7.37
CA THR A 122 7.11 -19.77 8.46
C THR A 122 7.99 -18.77 9.21
N ARG A 123 8.55 -19.13 10.38
CA ARG A 123 9.57 -18.30 11.05
C ARG A 123 10.77 -17.99 10.16
N VAL A 124 11.16 -18.95 9.32
CA VAL A 124 12.26 -18.80 8.36
C VAL A 124 11.88 -17.80 7.27
N ASP A 125 10.65 -17.87 6.75
CA ASP A 125 10.20 -16.92 5.73
C ASP A 125 10.04 -15.50 6.29
N LEU A 126 9.58 -15.38 7.55
CA LEU A 126 9.44 -14.11 8.25
C LEU A 126 10.81 -13.44 8.47
N SER A 127 11.82 -14.20 8.93
CA SER A 127 13.17 -13.65 9.15
C SER A 127 13.92 -13.31 7.86
N ARG A 128 13.51 -13.91 6.72
CA ARG A 128 14.09 -13.66 5.39
C ARG A 128 13.38 -12.57 4.57
N GLN A 129 12.35 -11.91 5.12
CA GLN A 129 11.71 -10.81 4.41
C GLN A 129 12.73 -9.71 4.10
N GLY A 130 12.78 -9.27 2.83
CA GLY A 130 13.72 -8.24 2.38
C GLY A 130 13.43 -6.87 3.00
N ALA A 131 14.43 -5.98 2.96
CA ALA A 131 14.30 -4.61 3.46
C ALA A 131 13.29 -3.82 2.64
N ARG A 132 12.17 -3.47 3.27
CA ARG A 132 11.09 -2.64 2.71
C ARG A 132 10.45 -1.79 3.80
N PRO A 133 9.70 -0.72 3.46
CA PRO A 133 9.04 0.14 4.45
C PRO A 133 8.21 -0.67 5.48
N GLY A 134 7.40 -1.63 5.01
CA GLY A 134 6.59 -2.47 5.90
C GLY A 134 7.40 -3.37 6.85
N THR A 135 8.61 -3.81 6.47
CA THR A 135 9.46 -4.59 7.39
C THR A 135 10.19 -3.71 8.40
N LEU A 136 10.52 -2.45 8.05
CA LEU A 136 11.02 -1.49 9.02
C LEU A 136 9.95 -1.23 10.09
N GLU A 137 8.70 -1.03 9.67
CA GLU A 137 7.57 -0.85 10.58
C GLU A 137 7.31 -2.10 11.42
N LEU A 138 7.28 -3.29 10.81
CA LEU A 138 7.11 -4.55 11.54
C LEU A 138 8.14 -4.72 12.68
N SER A 139 9.39 -4.34 12.46
CA SER A 139 10.45 -4.45 13.47
C SER A 139 10.25 -3.54 14.68
N ARG A 140 9.55 -2.40 14.51
CA ARG A 140 9.34 -1.37 15.53
C ARG A 140 7.98 -1.48 16.21
N SER A 141 6.93 -1.57 15.39
CA SER A 141 5.54 -1.55 15.84
C SER A 141 4.87 -2.90 15.77
N GLY A 142 5.47 -3.94 15.19
CA GLY A 142 4.88 -5.28 15.13
C GLY A 142 4.57 -5.85 16.52
N ARG A 143 3.45 -6.56 16.65
CA ARG A 143 2.98 -7.11 17.93
C ARG A 143 2.45 -8.52 17.76
N VAL A 144 2.93 -9.46 18.58
CA VAL A 144 2.30 -10.79 18.68
C VAL A 144 0.99 -10.64 19.46
N VAL A 145 -0.14 -10.91 18.80
CA VAL A 145 -1.48 -10.81 19.40
C VAL A 145 -2.06 -12.16 19.82
N TRP A 146 -1.45 -13.26 19.38
CA TRP A 146 -1.86 -14.63 19.73
C TRP A 146 -0.69 -15.60 19.55
N GLY A 147 -0.59 -16.63 20.40
CA GLY A 147 0.38 -17.73 20.23
C GLY A 147 1.73 -17.48 20.89
N ASP A 148 2.83 -17.89 20.25
CA ASP A 148 4.18 -17.81 20.84
C ASP A 148 4.78 -16.37 20.78
N PRO A 149 5.00 -15.68 21.93
CA PRO A 149 5.60 -14.34 21.95
C PRO A 149 7.03 -14.28 21.40
N THR A 150 7.78 -15.39 21.45
CA THR A 150 9.18 -15.43 21.01
C THR A 150 9.34 -15.23 19.51
N VAL A 151 8.25 -15.35 18.73
CA VAL A 151 8.22 -15.03 17.30
C VAL A 151 8.68 -13.60 17.01
N SER A 152 8.47 -12.66 17.92
CA SER A 152 8.99 -11.28 17.79
C SER A 152 10.51 -11.21 17.67
N GLN A 153 11.25 -12.21 18.17
CA GLN A 153 12.71 -12.26 18.09
C GLN A 153 13.22 -12.52 16.67
N VAL A 154 12.38 -13.09 15.79
CA VAL A 154 12.74 -13.37 14.39
C VAL A 154 12.28 -12.29 13.41
N PHE A 155 11.73 -11.17 13.89
CA PHE A 155 11.40 -10.04 13.02
C PHE A 155 12.66 -9.51 12.33
N PRO A 156 12.60 -9.19 11.03
CA PRO A 156 13.75 -8.69 10.29
C PRO A 156 14.17 -7.33 10.86
N ARG A 157 15.47 -7.16 11.12
CA ARG A 157 16.06 -5.92 11.66
C ARG A 157 16.90 -5.23 10.59
N TRP A 158 16.22 -4.51 9.70
CA TRP A 158 16.86 -3.73 8.64
C TRP A 158 17.16 -2.31 9.10
N ASN A 159 18.25 -1.74 8.59
CA ASN A 159 18.48 -0.31 8.66
C ASN A 159 17.74 0.37 7.50
N VAL A 160 17.50 1.67 7.63
CA VAL A 160 16.83 2.45 6.58
C VAL A 160 17.61 2.41 5.26
N GLY A 161 18.94 2.50 5.34
CA GLY A 161 19.82 2.41 4.18
C GLY A 161 19.82 1.06 3.45
N ASP A 162 19.26 0.01 4.07
CA ASP A 162 19.10 -1.30 3.44
C ASP A 162 17.89 -1.35 2.50
N VAL A 163 16.92 -0.42 2.65
CA VAL A 163 15.73 -0.36 1.80
C VAL A 163 16.15 0.07 0.40
N PRO A 164 16.01 -0.80 -0.62
CA PRO A 164 16.39 -0.45 -1.97
C PRO A 164 15.45 0.64 -2.48
N PHE A 165 15.98 1.52 -3.32
CA PHE A 165 15.19 2.61 -3.88
C PHE A 165 13.95 2.14 -4.65
N GLU A 166 13.99 0.93 -5.22
CA GLU A 166 12.84 0.30 -5.86
C GLU A 166 11.66 0.10 -4.89
N GLU A 167 11.90 -0.23 -3.63
CA GLU A 167 10.84 -0.37 -2.62
C GLU A 167 10.23 0.98 -2.23
N VAL A 168 11.05 2.04 -2.12
CA VAL A 168 10.58 3.43 -1.92
C VAL A 168 9.64 3.84 -3.05
N ARG A 169 10.01 3.42 -4.25
CA ARG A 169 9.30 3.67 -5.48
C ARG A 169 8.03 2.84 -5.64
N LEU A 170 8.03 1.60 -5.17
CA LEU A 170 6.84 0.73 -5.13
C LEU A 170 5.83 1.26 -4.11
N LEU A 171 6.28 1.79 -2.97
CA LEU A 171 5.40 2.47 -2.02
C LEU A 171 4.62 3.60 -2.71
N LEU A 172 5.31 4.45 -3.48
CA LEU A 172 4.68 5.53 -4.22
C LEU A 172 3.72 5.00 -5.31
N GLU A 173 4.12 4.00 -6.10
CA GLU A 173 3.24 3.40 -7.12
C GLU A 173 2.01 2.72 -6.52
N ASN A 174 2.13 2.10 -5.35
CA ASN A 174 0.99 1.50 -4.65
C ASN A 174 -0.06 2.55 -4.27
N ARG A 175 0.37 3.74 -3.85
CA ARG A 175 -0.53 4.88 -3.60
C ARG A 175 -1.21 5.39 -4.87
N ALA A 176 -0.65 5.14 -6.05
CA ALA A 176 -1.32 5.50 -7.30
C ALA A 176 -2.65 4.75 -7.47
N PHE A 177 -2.69 3.46 -7.13
CA PHE A 177 -3.91 2.67 -7.20
C PHE A 177 -4.95 3.11 -6.17
N GLU A 178 -4.52 3.42 -4.95
CA GLU A 178 -5.43 3.94 -3.91
C GLU A 178 -6.07 5.27 -4.33
N LEU A 179 -5.30 6.19 -4.92
CA LEU A 179 -5.83 7.44 -5.46
C LEU A 179 -6.78 7.20 -6.65
N LEU A 180 -6.48 6.25 -7.53
CA LEU A 180 -7.40 5.89 -8.62
C LEU A 180 -8.70 5.29 -8.09
N ASP A 181 -8.63 4.40 -7.11
CA ASP A 181 -9.79 3.77 -6.49
C ASP A 181 -10.69 4.84 -5.81
N ALA A 182 -10.06 5.73 -5.03
CA ALA A 182 -10.73 6.82 -4.32
C ALA A 182 -11.54 7.76 -5.23
N PHE A 183 -11.15 7.94 -6.49
CA PHE A 183 -11.81 8.88 -7.40
C PHE A 183 -13.32 8.66 -7.55
N ALA A 184 -13.79 7.41 -7.53
CA ALA A 184 -15.22 7.14 -7.57
C ALA A 184 -15.90 7.58 -6.27
N GLY A 185 -15.32 7.17 -5.13
CA GLY A 185 -15.93 7.39 -3.83
C GLY A 185 -15.93 8.83 -3.34
N VAL A 186 -15.04 9.72 -3.83
CA VAL A 186 -15.06 11.14 -3.43
C VAL A 186 -16.32 11.90 -3.87
N ARG A 187 -17.13 11.29 -4.74
CA ARG A 187 -18.42 11.85 -5.19
C ARG A 187 -19.62 11.30 -4.43
N GLU A 188 -19.39 10.24 -3.67
CA GLU A 188 -20.42 9.54 -2.91
C GLU A 188 -20.59 10.20 -1.53
N GLU A 189 -21.49 9.63 -0.74
CA GLU A 189 -21.77 10.03 0.63
C GLU A 189 -21.49 8.89 1.62
N GLY A 190 -21.53 9.21 2.92
CA GLY A 190 -21.41 8.25 4.01
C GLY A 190 -20.08 7.47 3.98
N LEU A 191 -20.16 6.16 4.25
CA LEU A 191 -18.99 5.30 4.37
C LEU A 191 -18.14 5.23 3.10
N THR A 192 -18.75 5.23 1.92
CA THR A 192 -18.01 5.18 0.65
C THR A 192 -17.12 6.41 0.48
N GLN A 193 -17.64 7.59 0.83
CA GLN A 193 -16.85 8.82 0.81
C GLN A 193 -15.71 8.79 1.84
N LEU A 194 -15.99 8.31 3.05
CA LEU A 194 -14.98 8.21 4.11
C LEU A 194 -13.84 7.25 3.72
N ARG A 195 -14.15 6.12 3.08
CA ARG A 195 -13.14 5.19 2.55
C ARG A 195 -12.28 5.84 1.45
N ALA A 196 -12.91 6.57 0.52
CA ALA A 196 -12.18 7.29 -0.51
C ALA A 196 -11.28 8.39 0.08
N ARG A 197 -11.80 9.16 1.04
CA ARG A 197 -11.03 10.20 1.73
C ARG A 197 -9.87 9.60 2.53
N HIS A 198 -10.09 8.46 3.20
CA HIS A 198 -9.01 7.74 3.88
C HIS A 198 -7.89 7.34 2.91
N ALA A 199 -8.21 6.77 1.75
CA ALA A 199 -7.21 6.45 0.73
C ALA A 199 -6.42 7.68 0.25
N VAL A 200 -7.09 8.83 0.09
CA VAL A 200 -6.43 10.12 -0.25
C VAL A 200 -5.47 10.56 0.85
N LEU A 201 -5.90 10.57 2.12
CA LEU A 201 -5.11 11.06 3.24
C LEU A 201 -3.99 10.08 3.64
N LYS A 202 -4.21 8.77 3.51
CA LYS A 202 -3.17 7.73 3.60
C LYS A 202 -2.09 7.97 2.57
N SER A 203 -2.49 8.18 1.30
CA SER A 203 -1.56 8.52 0.22
C SER A 203 -0.76 9.78 0.50
N ALA A 204 -1.41 10.84 1.01
CA ALA A 204 -0.72 12.08 1.36
C ALA A 204 0.31 11.90 2.48
N ALA A 205 -0.04 11.17 3.54
CA ALA A 205 0.90 10.86 4.62
C ALA A 205 2.12 10.06 4.11
N ASP A 206 1.90 9.11 3.20
CA ASP A 206 2.98 8.30 2.64
C ASP A 206 3.89 9.07 1.68
N LEU A 207 3.48 10.24 1.18
CA LEU A 207 4.41 11.13 0.50
C LEU A 207 5.54 11.59 1.44
N ALA A 208 5.26 11.82 2.73
CA ALA A 208 6.32 12.10 3.71
C ALA A 208 7.24 10.89 3.89
N SER A 209 6.66 9.69 4.00
CA SER A 209 7.41 8.42 4.09
C SER A 209 8.37 8.24 2.91
N VAL A 210 7.89 8.51 1.68
CA VAL A 210 8.70 8.46 0.45
C VAL A 210 9.85 9.47 0.50
N LEU A 211 9.58 10.71 0.92
CA LEU A 211 10.60 11.76 1.01
C LEU A 211 11.66 11.46 2.09
N CYS A 212 11.27 10.90 3.23
CA CYS A 212 12.19 10.42 4.27
C CYS A 212 13.10 9.31 3.72
N LEU A 213 12.51 8.26 3.14
CA LEU A 213 13.26 7.12 2.63
C LEU A 213 14.22 7.50 1.49
N ALA A 214 13.81 8.41 0.61
CA ALA A 214 14.66 8.94 -0.46
C ALA A 214 15.92 9.65 0.08
N ARG A 215 15.92 10.04 1.37
CA ARG A 215 17.06 10.65 2.07
C ARG A 215 17.73 9.69 3.07
N GLY A 216 17.34 8.42 3.09
CA GLY A 216 17.89 7.41 4.00
C GLY A 216 17.37 7.53 5.44
N GLU A 217 16.24 8.22 5.64
CA GLU A 217 15.69 8.50 6.97
C GLU A 217 14.36 7.79 7.19
N TRP A 218 14.10 7.38 8.44
CA TRP A 218 12.83 6.75 8.83
C TRP A 218 12.45 7.12 10.27
N PRO A 219 11.96 8.35 10.50
CA PRO A 219 11.37 8.74 11.77
C PRO A 219 10.21 7.80 12.17
N GLU A 220 10.01 7.57 13.48
CA GLU A 220 8.97 6.67 13.97
C GLU A 220 7.59 7.34 13.98
N GLY A 221 6.65 6.72 13.26
CA GLY A 221 5.28 7.24 13.10
C GLY A 221 5.14 8.32 12.03
N SER A 222 3.93 8.45 11.50
CA SER A 222 3.57 9.39 10.43
C SER A 222 3.75 10.84 10.84
N ALA A 223 3.46 11.20 12.10
CA ALA A 223 3.68 12.56 12.59
C ALA A 223 5.16 12.97 12.55
N ALA A 224 6.06 12.09 12.98
CA ALA A 224 7.50 12.35 12.94
C ALA A 224 8.03 12.39 11.49
N ARG A 225 7.53 11.53 10.60
CA ARG A 225 7.88 11.55 9.17
C ARG A 225 7.45 12.85 8.50
N VAL A 226 6.22 13.31 8.77
CA VAL A 226 5.71 14.60 8.27
C VAL A 226 6.56 15.76 8.78
N ALA A 227 6.83 15.81 10.09
CA ALA A 227 7.65 16.86 10.69
C ALA A 227 9.04 16.90 10.06
N TRP A 228 9.70 15.74 9.98
CA TRP A 228 11.03 15.62 9.39
C TRP A 228 11.05 16.05 7.92
N ALA A 229 10.11 15.57 7.09
CA ALA A 229 10.05 15.93 5.67
C ALA A 229 9.75 17.42 5.47
N SER A 230 8.91 18.00 6.33
CA SER A 230 8.60 19.44 6.31
C SER A 230 9.82 20.31 6.62
N GLU A 231 10.62 19.90 7.60
CA GLU A 231 11.80 20.65 8.05
C GLU A 231 13.00 20.46 7.10
N HIS A 232 13.24 19.22 6.66
CA HIS A 232 14.49 18.87 5.99
C HIS A 232 14.37 18.78 4.47
N VAL A 233 13.19 18.46 3.94
CA VAL A 233 13.02 18.21 2.50
C VAL A 233 12.32 19.36 1.79
N LEU A 234 11.17 19.82 2.29
CA LEU A 234 10.39 20.87 1.62
C LEU A 234 11.19 22.15 1.30
N PRO A 235 12.04 22.68 2.21
CA PRO A 235 12.81 23.89 1.90
C PRO A 235 13.80 23.70 0.74
N GLN A 236 14.21 22.46 0.46
CA GLN A 236 15.12 22.14 -0.65
C GLN A 236 14.39 22.00 -2.00
N LEU A 237 13.06 21.97 -2.00
CA LEU A 237 12.24 21.80 -3.19
C LEU A 237 11.78 23.13 -3.80
N ASP A 238 11.98 24.24 -3.08
CA ASP A 238 11.61 25.57 -3.56
C ASP A 238 12.35 25.90 -4.87
N GLY A 239 11.58 26.33 -5.87
CA GLY A 239 12.07 26.60 -7.23
C GLY A 239 12.61 25.40 -8.02
N VAL A 240 12.65 24.18 -7.46
CA VAL A 240 13.16 22.98 -8.15
C VAL A 240 12.18 22.48 -9.21
N LEU A 241 10.88 22.52 -8.91
CA LEU A 241 9.85 22.04 -9.80
C LEU A 241 9.21 23.19 -10.59
N PRO A 242 9.12 23.08 -11.92
CA PRO A 242 8.55 24.14 -12.74
C PRO A 242 7.02 24.13 -12.71
N GLY A 243 6.42 25.33 -12.70
CA GLY A 243 5.00 25.56 -12.97
C GLY A 243 4.07 24.84 -11.99
N GLU A 244 3.07 24.14 -12.52
CA GLU A 244 2.00 23.49 -11.75
C GLU A 244 2.48 22.46 -10.70
N TRP A 245 3.71 21.95 -10.83
CA TRP A 245 4.30 21.02 -9.88
C TRP A 245 4.89 21.72 -8.65
N GLY A 246 5.36 22.96 -8.80
CA GLY A 246 5.79 23.80 -7.67
C GLY A 246 4.59 24.12 -6.78
N ASP A 247 3.50 24.63 -7.38
CA ASP A 247 2.23 24.90 -6.70
C ASP A 247 1.65 23.67 -5.98
N ALA A 248 1.92 22.47 -6.50
CA ALA A 248 1.51 21.22 -5.87
C ALA A 248 2.30 20.95 -4.58
N ILE A 249 3.61 21.18 -4.57
CA ILE A 249 4.44 20.99 -3.37
C ILE A 249 4.04 21.99 -2.27
N GLU A 250 3.69 23.23 -2.62
CA GLU A 250 3.20 24.22 -1.65
C GLU A 250 1.92 23.78 -0.92
N ARG A 251 1.13 22.88 -1.53
CA ARG A 251 -0.09 22.31 -0.92
C ARG A 251 0.17 21.12 -0.02
N LEU A 252 1.37 20.54 -0.04
CA LEU A 252 1.68 19.32 0.70
C LEU A 252 1.54 19.50 2.23
N PRO A 253 1.97 20.62 2.85
CA PRO A 253 1.74 20.85 4.29
C PRO A 253 0.27 20.83 4.70
N LEU A 254 -0.63 21.34 3.84
CA LEU A 254 -2.06 21.32 4.11
C LEU A 254 -2.60 19.89 4.11
N LEU A 255 -2.22 19.08 3.11
CA LEU A 255 -2.63 17.67 3.04
C LEU A 255 -2.07 16.85 4.20
N TRP A 256 -0.82 17.09 4.60
CA TRP A 256 -0.23 16.43 5.76
C TRP A 256 -0.95 16.78 7.05
N ARG A 257 -1.33 18.04 7.25
CA ARG A 257 -2.12 18.44 8.42
C ARG A 257 -3.46 17.70 8.46
N GLU A 258 -4.18 17.63 7.34
CA GLU A 258 -5.46 16.89 7.28
C GLU A 258 -5.24 15.38 7.51
N ALA A 259 -4.16 14.81 6.98
CA ALA A 259 -3.85 13.39 7.17
C ALA A 259 -3.48 13.04 8.63
N LEU A 260 -2.75 13.92 9.32
CA LEU A 260 -2.45 13.73 10.74
C LEU A 260 -3.69 13.91 11.61
N ALA A 261 -4.53 14.91 11.33
CA ALA A 261 -5.81 15.09 12.02
C ALA A 261 -6.72 13.87 11.82
N TRP A 262 -6.77 13.31 10.62
CA TRP A 262 -7.52 12.10 10.31
C TRP A 262 -7.06 10.91 11.15
N ARG A 263 -5.74 10.69 11.22
CA ARG A 263 -5.13 9.62 12.05
C ARG A 263 -5.31 9.84 13.55
N SER A 264 -5.45 11.09 14.00
CA SER A 264 -5.78 11.39 15.40
C SER A 264 -7.28 11.32 15.72
N GLY A 265 -8.10 10.79 14.80
CA GLY A 265 -9.53 10.57 15.02
C GLY A 265 -10.44 11.73 14.59
N ALA A 266 -9.91 12.80 13.98
CA ALA A 266 -10.72 13.88 13.40
C ALA A 266 -11.32 13.49 12.03
N VAL A 267 -11.95 12.32 11.99
CA VAL A 267 -12.56 11.75 10.79
C VAL A 267 -13.88 12.48 10.49
N ARG A 268 -13.98 13.05 9.29
CA ARG A 268 -15.14 13.82 8.85
C ARG A 268 -15.37 13.68 7.34
N THR A 269 -16.61 13.75 6.91
CA THR A 269 -16.94 13.89 5.49
C THR A 269 -16.59 15.28 4.99
N LEU A 270 -16.48 15.42 3.67
CA LEU A 270 -16.39 16.70 2.98
C LEU A 270 -17.58 16.81 2.03
N ASP A 271 -17.98 18.03 1.66
CA ASP A 271 -18.86 18.15 0.50
C ASP A 271 -18.16 17.57 -0.75
N PRO A 272 -18.90 17.01 -1.73
CA PRO A 272 -18.29 16.34 -2.88
C PRO A 272 -17.32 17.21 -3.69
N LYS A 273 -17.51 18.54 -3.70
CA LYS A 273 -16.60 19.45 -4.40
C LYS A 273 -15.28 19.60 -3.65
N ALA A 274 -15.31 19.74 -2.33
CA ALA A 274 -14.13 19.79 -1.49
C ALA A 274 -13.37 18.45 -1.48
N ALA A 275 -14.06 17.31 -1.36
CA ALA A 275 -13.46 15.98 -1.43
C ALA A 275 -12.69 15.78 -2.75
N ARG A 276 -13.27 16.24 -3.85
CA ARG A 276 -12.65 16.19 -5.17
C ARG A 276 -11.44 17.11 -5.31
N ALA A 277 -11.49 18.29 -4.71
CA ALA A 277 -10.35 19.21 -4.69
C ALA A 277 -9.19 18.65 -3.86
N GLU A 278 -9.48 18.02 -2.73
CA GLU A 278 -8.51 17.32 -1.87
C GLU A 278 -7.86 16.15 -2.64
N TRP A 279 -8.67 15.32 -3.32
CA TRP A 279 -8.17 14.25 -4.20
C TRP A 279 -7.23 14.78 -5.28
N LEU A 280 -7.63 15.83 -6.03
CA LEU A 280 -6.79 16.37 -7.09
C LEU A 280 -5.49 16.97 -6.53
N ALA A 281 -5.55 17.63 -5.37
CA ALA A 281 -4.35 18.13 -4.71
C ALA A 281 -3.40 16.96 -4.38
N ALA A 282 -3.90 15.88 -3.79
CA ALA A 282 -3.10 14.69 -3.49
C ALA A 282 -2.50 14.04 -4.75
N VAL A 283 -3.27 13.94 -5.85
CA VAL A 283 -2.77 13.44 -7.14
C VAL A 283 -1.65 14.32 -7.69
N ARG A 284 -1.76 15.64 -7.60
CA ARG A 284 -0.71 16.57 -8.05
C ARG A 284 0.54 16.49 -7.18
N CYS A 285 0.39 16.43 -5.85
CA CYS A 285 1.51 16.23 -4.93
C CYS A 285 2.19 14.87 -5.18
N TRP A 286 1.41 13.81 -5.42
CA TRP A 286 1.92 12.50 -5.79
C TRP A 286 2.77 12.58 -7.06
N CYS A 287 2.28 13.26 -8.10
CA CYS A 287 3.04 13.44 -9.35
C CYS A 287 4.33 14.24 -9.11
N ALA A 288 4.27 15.31 -8.29
CA ALA A 288 5.45 16.10 -7.95
C ALA A 288 6.52 15.26 -7.20
N VAL A 289 6.12 14.46 -6.21
CA VAL A 289 7.03 13.55 -5.49
C VAL A 289 7.54 12.43 -6.41
N TRP A 290 6.71 11.93 -7.32
CA TRP A 290 7.12 10.97 -8.34
C TRP A 290 8.21 11.54 -9.27
N TRP A 291 8.11 12.83 -9.62
CA TRP A 291 9.16 13.54 -10.36
C TRP A 291 10.45 13.70 -9.56
N LEU A 292 10.34 14.11 -8.29
CA LEU A 292 11.49 14.33 -7.41
C LEU A 292 12.26 13.06 -7.09
N THR A 293 11.58 11.93 -7.05
CA THR A 293 12.17 10.60 -6.87
C THR A 293 12.66 9.97 -8.19
N GLY A 294 12.67 10.75 -9.28
CA GLY A 294 13.27 10.40 -10.57
C GLY A 294 14.54 11.21 -10.85
N ASP A 295 15.49 10.65 -11.61
CA ASP A 295 16.81 11.29 -11.77
C ASP A 295 16.86 12.63 -12.53
N GLU A 296 15.82 13.10 -13.22
CA GLU A 296 15.85 14.46 -13.82
C GLU A 296 14.46 15.04 -14.14
N PRO A 297 14.11 16.23 -13.61
CA PRO A 297 12.98 17.04 -14.07
C PRO A 297 13.39 17.86 -15.30
N ARG A 298 13.10 17.39 -16.52
CA ARG A 298 13.18 18.23 -17.74
C ARG A 298 11.85 18.21 -18.49
N ARG A 299 11.58 19.16 -19.40
CA ARG A 299 10.28 19.33 -20.09
C ARG A 299 9.89 18.15 -21.01
N GLY A 300 8.58 17.89 -21.15
CA GLY A 300 7.99 16.97 -22.15
C GLY A 300 7.87 15.50 -21.70
N VAL A 301 7.00 15.23 -20.72
CA VAL A 301 6.79 13.90 -20.12
C VAL A 301 6.29 12.91 -21.17
N TRP A 302 5.22 13.27 -21.86
CA TRP A 302 4.55 12.42 -22.82
C TRP A 302 5.40 12.21 -24.07
N GLU A 303 6.07 13.26 -24.58
CA GLU A 303 6.95 13.14 -25.75
C GLU A 303 8.10 12.17 -25.51
N ARG A 304 8.69 12.17 -24.31
CA ARG A 304 9.76 11.22 -23.98
C ARG A 304 9.27 9.81 -23.71
N VAL A 305 8.15 9.64 -23.02
CA VAL A 305 7.56 8.30 -22.82
C VAL A 305 7.26 7.66 -24.18
N LEU A 306 6.72 8.44 -25.12
CA LEU A 306 6.44 7.99 -26.48
C LEU A 306 7.71 7.70 -27.30
N ALA A 307 8.73 8.56 -27.21
CA ALA A 307 10.01 8.35 -27.89
C ALA A 307 10.71 7.08 -27.42
N VAL A 308 10.58 6.73 -26.14
CA VAL A 308 11.11 5.50 -25.55
C VAL A 308 10.29 4.28 -25.97
N ALA A 309 8.96 4.38 -25.91
CA ALA A 309 8.05 3.29 -26.30
C ALA A 309 8.20 2.89 -27.77
N ALA A 310 8.44 3.88 -28.65
CA ALA A 310 8.67 3.67 -30.08
C ALA A 310 9.99 2.92 -30.39
N ARG A 311 10.98 2.94 -29.49
CA ARG A 311 12.33 2.40 -29.74
C ARG A 311 12.59 1.00 -29.17
N ALA A 312 11.65 0.40 -28.45
CA ALA A 312 11.86 -0.91 -27.81
C ALA A 312 11.35 -2.06 -28.70
N PRO A 313 12.19 -2.79 -29.45
CA PRO A 313 11.74 -3.95 -30.23
C PRO A 313 11.24 -5.09 -29.32
N LEU A 314 10.16 -5.76 -29.76
CA LEU A 314 9.47 -6.86 -29.04
C LEU A 314 10.41 -7.95 -28.50
N ARG A 315 11.45 -8.32 -29.26
CA ARG A 315 12.43 -9.35 -28.85
C ARG A 315 13.27 -8.96 -27.62
N ARG A 316 13.52 -7.67 -27.40
CA ARG A 316 14.26 -7.17 -26.23
C ARG A 316 13.38 -7.18 -24.97
N ARG A 317 12.08 -6.91 -25.14
CA ARG A 317 11.07 -6.96 -24.06
C ARG A 317 10.92 -8.38 -23.49
N ALA A 318 10.94 -9.39 -24.36
CA ALA A 318 10.86 -10.80 -23.94
C ALA A 318 12.09 -11.27 -23.13
N ARG A 319 13.31 -10.84 -23.49
CA ARG A 319 14.52 -11.24 -22.76
C ARG A 319 14.69 -10.54 -21.40
N GLN A 320 14.23 -9.30 -21.28
CA GLN A 320 14.37 -8.52 -20.05
C GLN A 320 13.33 -8.91 -18.98
N ALA A 321 12.15 -9.39 -19.38
CA ALA A 321 11.14 -9.92 -18.47
C ALA A 321 11.61 -11.19 -17.69
N VAL A 322 12.64 -11.88 -18.17
CA VAL A 322 13.15 -13.15 -17.60
C VAL A 322 14.45 -12.95 -16.78
N GLY A 323 15.09 -11.78 -16.86
CA GLY A 323 16.47 -11.59 -16.37
C GLY A 323 16.69 -10.43 -15.41
N HIS A 324 15.66 -9.83 -14.82
CA HIS A 324 15.84 -8.64 -13.99
C HIS A 324 16.10 -8.99 -12.52
N ALA A 325 17.34 -8.79 -12.09
CA ALA A 325 17.72 -8.69 -10.68
C ALA A 325 18.28 -7.28 -10.45
N PRO A 326 17.60 -6.40 -9.71
CA PRO A 326 18.15 -5.08 -9.39
C PRO A 326 19.29 -5.25 -8.38
N ARG A 327 20.52 -4.90 -8.77
CA ARG A 327 21.72 -4.98 -7.92
C ARG A 327 22.34 -3.64 -7.57
N SER A 328 21.85 -2.52 -8.11
CA SER A 328 22.40 -1.21 -7.80
C SER A 328 21.43 -0.45 -6.90
N GLY A 329 21.79 -0.24 -5.64
CA GLY A 329 21.07 0.62 -4.68
C GLY A 329 21.10 2.11 -5.03
N ARG A 330 21.21 2.47 -6.32
CA ARG A 330 21.10 3.84 -6.81
C ARG A 330 19.71 4.05 -7.43
N PRO A 331 19.13 5.25 -7.34
CA PRO A 331 17.90 5.56 -8.05
C PRO A 331 18.12 5.33 -9.55
N GLU A 332 17.20 4.61 -10.20
CA GLU A 332 17.20 4.49 -11.65
C GLU A 332 16.58 5.75 -12.28
N PRO A 333 17.04 6.24 -13.44
CA PRO A 333 16.41 7.39 -14.07
C PRO A 333 14.93 7.14 -14.38
N ALA A 334 14.08 8.15 -14.27
CA ALA A 334 12.64 8.03 -14.59
C ALA A 334 12.41 7.46 -16.00
N LEU A 335 13.28 7.79 -16.95
CA LEU A 335 13.28 7.23 -18.31
C LEU A 335 13.66 5.74 -18.37
N THR A 336 14.52 5.26 -17.49
CA THR A 336 14.87 3.84 -17.36
C THR A 336 13.70 3.07 -16.77
N ARG A 337 13.00 3.66 -15.79
CA ARG A 337 11.78 3.07 -15.24
C ARG A 337 10.65 2.97 -16.27
N LEU A 338 10.48 3.97 -17.11
CA LEU A 338 9.53 3.88 -18.24
C LEU A 338 9.87 2.73 -19.19
N LYS A 339 11.17 2.44 -19.40
CA LYS A 339 11.60 1.24 -20.14
C LYS A 339 11.28 -0.03 -19.37
N SER A 340 11.47 -0.05 -18.05
CA SER A 340 11.15 -1.22 -17.22
C SER A 340 9.64 -1.48 -17.18
N TRP A 341 8.76 -0.47 -17.22
CA TRP A 341 7.32 -0.72 -17.36
C TRP A 341 6.97 -1.42 -18.67
N LEU A 342 7.54 -0.98 -19.79
CA LEU A 342 7.24 -1.54 -21.11
C LEU A 342 7.91 -2.89 -21.37
N ALA A 343 9.10 -3.11 -20.79
CA ALA A 343 9.87 -4.34 -20.93
C ALA A 343 9.71 -5.31 -19.75
N GLY A 344 9.03 -4.90 -18.69
CA GLY A 344 8.94 -5.62 -17.43
C GLY A 344 7.77 -6.58 -17.36
N THR A 345 7.62 -7.15 -16.16
CA THR A 345 6.56 -8.10 -15.81
C THR A 345 5.17 -7.48 -15.96
N PRO A 346 4.10 -8.31 -15.98
CA PRO A 346 2.72 -7.80 -15.98
C PRO A 346 2.45 -6.76 -14.88
N GLN A 347 3.03 -6.93 -13.69
CA GLN A 347 2.91 -5.98 -12.58
C GLN A 347 3.49 -4.61 -12.93
N HIS A 348 4.69 -4.55 -13.53
CA HIS A 348 5.29 -3.28 -13.94
C HIS A 348 4.40 -2.51 -14.94
N ARG A 349 3.70 -3.23 -15.84
CA ARG A 349 2.78 -2.61 -16.81
C ARG A 349 1.54 -2.04 -16.13
N VAL A 350 1.04 -2.73 -15.10
CA VAL A 350 -0.11 -2.27 -14.29
C VAL A 350 0.27 -1.01 -13.50
N ASN A 351 1.42 -1.00 -12.83
CA ASN A 351 1.96 0.18 -12.13
C ASN A 351 2.18 1.37 -13.05
N GLY A 352 2.77 1.12 -14.23
CA GLY A 352 2.97 2.16 -15.24
C GLY A 352 1.66 2.73 -15.79
N SER A 353 0.62 1.90 -15.89
CA SER A 353 -0.70 2.34 -16.35
C SER A 353 -1.38 3.21 -15.31
N ALA A 354 -1.30 2.85 -14.03
CA ALA A 354 -1.82 3.68 -12.93
C ALA A 354 -1.13 5.04 -12.87
N SER A 355 0.21 5.05 -12.96
CA SER A 355 1.00 6.29 -12.99
C SER A 355 0.62 7.18 -14.18
N ALA A 356 0.43 6.60 -15.37
CA ALA A 356 -0.01 7.35 -16.55
C ALA A 356 -1.41 7.96 -16.37
N LEU A 357 -2.34 7.26 -15.72
CA LEU A 357 -3.67 7.78 -15.43
C LEU A 357 -3.65 8.94 -14.43
N LEU A 358 -2.80 8.88 -13.40
CA LEU A 358 -2.63 9.97 -12.45
C LEU A 358 -1.98 11.20 -13.08
N LEU A 359 -0.94 11.03 -13.91
CA LEU A 359 -0.35 12.12 -14.66
C LEU A 359 -1.37 12.79 -15.59
N ALA A 360 -2.22 12.01 -16.25
CA ALA A 360 -3.30 12.55 -17.08
C ALA A 360 -4.34 13.32 -16.23
N ALA A 361 -4.67 12.82 -15.04
CA ALA A 361 -5.58 13.50 -14.12
C ALA A 361 -4.99 14.81 -13.56
N ALA A 362 -3.72 14.82 -13.18
CA ALA A 362 -3.04 16.00 -12.64
C ALA A 362 -3.02 17.16 -13.63
N SER A 363 -2.76 16.86 -14.92
CA SER A 363 -2.71 17.84 -16.02
C SER A 363 -4.08 18.16 -16.64
N SER A 364 -5.18 17.59 -16.15
CA SER A 364 -6.52 17.89 -16.65
C SER A 364 -6.98 19.27 -16.17
N ALA A 365 -7.50 20.09 -17.10
CA ALA A 365 -8.12 21.37 -16.77
C ALA A 365 -9.40 21.20 -15.93
N SER A 366 -10.11 20.07 -16.08
CA SER A 366 -11.30 19.75 -15.31
C SER A 366 -11.00 18.64 -14.29
N PRO A 367 -11.12 18.92 -12.98
CA PRO A 367 -11.10 17.90 -11.94
C PRO A 367 -12.25 16.90 -12.14
N SER A 368 -13.37 17.42 -12.68
CA SER A 368 -14.63 16.84 -13.19
C SER A 368 -14.61 15.46 -13.80
N ARG A 369 -13.65 15.33 -14.69
CA ARG A 369 -13.63 14.29 -15.70
C ARG A 369 -12.24 14.38 -16.30
N PRO A 370 -11.25 13.73 -15.67
CA PRO A 370 -9.91 13.68 -16.22
C PRO A 370 -9.97 13.28 -17.69
N ALA A 371 -9.31 14.04 -18.55
CA ALA A 371 -9.19 13.69 -19.96
C ALA A 371 -7.96 12.80 -20.17
N LEU A 372 -8.03 11.88 -21.14
CA LEU A 372 -6.85 11.17 -21.62
C LEU A 372 -6.26 11.91 -22.82
N PRO A 373 -5.18 12.69 -22.65
CA PRO A 373 -4.51 13.28 -23.81
C PRO A 373 -4.00 12.16 -24.73
N VAL A 374 -3.84 12.47 -26.02
CA VAL A 374 -3.36 11.52 -27.04
C VAL A 374 -2.06 10.83 -26.61
N GLY A 375 -1.18 11.55 -25.90
CA GLY A 375 0.03 10.99 -25.32
C GLY A 375 -0.25 9.88 -24.32
N ALA A 376 -1.10 10.12 -23.33
CA ALA A 376 -1.48 9.12 -22.34
C ALA A 376 -2.13 7.88 -22.98
N LEU A 377 -3.02 8.07 -23.96
CA LEU A 377 -3.65 6.96 -24.69
C LEU A 377 -2.62 6.05 -25.37
N ARG A 378 -1.62 6.63 -26.02
CA ARG A 378 -0.55 5.87 -26.67
C ARG A 378 0.29 5.09 -25.65
N VAL A 379 0.57 5.68 -24.49
CA VAL A 379 1.29 5.01 -23.38
C VAL A 379 0.49 3.83 -22.85
N LEU A 380 -0.79 4.03 -22.52
CA LEU A 380 -1.67 2.97 -22.01
C LEU A 380 -1.79 1.80 -23.00
N ARG A 381 -1.93 2.09 -24.30
CA ARG A 381 -1.93 1.06 -25.35
C ARG A 381 -0.60 0.30 -25.43
N ALA A 382 0.53 0.99 -25.27
CA ALA A 382 1.84 0.36 -25.29
C ALA A 382 2.08 -0.54 -24.07
N LEU A 383 1.52 -0.19 -22.92
CA LEU A 383 1.53 -1.01 -21.70
C LEU A 383 0.57 -2.21 -21.82
N GLY A 384 -0.51 -2.08 -22.59
CA GLY A 384 -1.41 -3.18 -22.94
C GLY A 384 -2.27 -3.68 -21.77
N VAL A 385 -2.48 -2.85 -20.75
CA VAL A 385 -3.37 -3.17 -19.61
C VAL A 385 -4.83 -2.84 -19.94
N THR A 386 -5.08 -1.79 -20.73
CA THR A 386 -6.42 -1.36 -21.14
C THR A 386 -6.44 -0.95 -22.62
N ALA A 387 -7.57 -1.19 -23.28
CA ALA A 387 -7.88 -0.71 -24.62
C ALA A 387 -8.85 0.49 -24.61
N ALA A 388 -9.30 0.92 -23.42
CA ALA A 388 -10.24 2.00 -23.25
C ALA A 388 -9.72 3.34 -23.82
N ARG A 389 -10.66 4.18 -24.24
CA ARG A 389 -10.37 5.49 -24.85
C ARG A 389 -10.72 6.66 -23.94
N ASP A 390 -11.52 6.42 -22.91
CA ASP A 390 -11.85 7.37 -21.86
C ASP A 390 -11.18 6.98 -20.53
N TRP A 391 -11.06 7.95 -19.64
CA TRP A 391 -10.33 7.80 -18.39
C TRP A 391 -11.02 6.87 -17.39
N ASP A 392 -12.35 6.92 -17.30
CA ASP A 392 -13.11 6.13 -16.32
C ASP A 392 -13.02 4.63 -16.62
N ALA A 393 -13.19 4.23 -17.88
CA ALA A 393 -13.03 2.84 -18.30
C ALA A 393 -11.57 2.36 -18.19
N ALA A 394 -10.59 3.22 -18.57
CA ALA A 394 -9.18 2.89 -18.42
C ALA A 394 -8.79 2.67 -16.95
N ARG A 395 -9.29 3.52 -16.04
CA ARG A 395 -9.13 3.37 -14.60
C ARG A 395 -9.71 2.06 -14.10
N ALA A 396 -10.95 1.74 -14.48
CA ALA A 396 -11.59 0.50 -14.06
C ALA A 396 -10.81 -0.74 -14.52
N ASP A 397 -10.33 -0.76 -15.76
CA ASP A 397 -9.49 -1.85 -16.27
C ASP A 397 -8.15 -1.97 -15.52
N VAL A 398 -7.51 -0.84 -15.20
CA VAL A 398 -6.24 -0.85 -14.44
C VAL A 398 -6.44 -1.33 -13.01
N LEU A 399 -7.52 -0.92 -12.33
CA LEU A 399 -7.85 -1.38 -10.98
C LEU A 399 -8.20 -2.88 -10.96
N ARG A 400 -8.94 -3.37 -11.96
CA ARG A 400 -9.21 -4.81 -12.12
C ARG A 400 -7.91 -5.59 -12.32
N ALA A 401 -7.03 -5.11 -13.21
CA ALA A 401 -5.75 -5.76 -13.45
C ALA A 401 -4.81 -5.72 -12.23
N TRP A 402 -4.88 -4.66 -11.42
CA TRP A 402 -4.18 -4.57 -10.14
C TRP A 402 -4.69 -5.62 -9.16
N ASP A 403 -6.00 -5.71 -8.99
CA ASP A 403 -6.59 -6.70 -8.10
C ASP A 403 -6.23 -8.13 -8.51
N GLU A 404 -6.45 -8.50 -9.78
CA GLU A 404 -6.19 -9.84 -10.31
C GLU A 404 -4.71 -10.25 -10.25
N ARG A 405 -3.80 -9.32 -10.56
CA ARG A 405 -2.38 -9.67 -10.81
C ARG A 405 -1.45 -9.33 -9.66
N VAL A 406 -1.87 -8.47 -8.73
CA VAL A 406 -1.05 -8.00 -7.61
C VAL A 406 -1.67 -8.40 -6.28
N LEU A 407 -2.99 -8.36 -6.16
CA LEU A 407 -3.68 -8.68 -4.91
C LEU A 407 -4.32 -10.08 -4.92
N ASP A 408 -4.09 -10.91 -5.95
CA ASP A 408 -4.71 -12.23 -6.12
C ASP A 408 -6.26 -12.19 -6.06
N GLY A 409 -6.90 -11.11 -6.54
CA GLY A 409 -8.35 -10.96 -6.57
C GLY A 409 -9.00 -10.62 -5.22
N GLN A 410 -8.25 -10.10 -4.25
CA GLN A 410 -8.75 -9.82 -2.90
C GLN A 410 -9.89 -8.79 -2.85
N ARG A 411 -9.90 -7.82 -3.76
CA ARG A 411 -10.88 -6.72 -3.76
C ARG A 411 -12.15 -7.07 -4.52
N THR A 412 -12.05 -7.74 -5.66
CA THR A 412 -13.21 -8.09 -6.51
C THR A 412 -13.94 -9.35 -6.07
N ALA A 413 -13.31 -10.23 -5.30
CA ALA A 413 -13.95 -11.44 -4.76
C ALA A 413 -15.10 -11.14 -3.77
N GLY A 414 -15.27 -9.89 -3.32
CA GLY A 414 -16.35 -9.47 -2.42
C GLY A 414 -17.65 -9.05 -3.11
N ASP A 415 -17.62 -8.78 -4.43
CA ASP A 415 -18.77 -8.28 -5.19
C ASP A 415 -19.57 -9.39 -5.91
N ALA A 416 -19.09 -10.64 -5.84
CA ALA A 416 -19.71 -11.85 -6.38
C ALA A 416 -20.28 -12.71 -5.25
#